data_AF-A0A523T6M1-F1
#
_entry.id   AF-A0A523T6M1-F1
#
_cell.length_a   1.000
_cell.length_b   1.000
_cell.length_c   1.000
_cell.angle_alpha   90.00
_cell.angle_beta   90.00
_cell.angle_gamma   90.00
#
_symmetry.space_group_name_H-M   'P 1'
#
loop_
_entity.id
_entity.type
_entity.pdbx_description
1 polymer ?
#
loop_
_entity_poly.entity_id
_entity_poly.type
_entity_poly.pdbx_seq_one_letter_code
_entity_poly.pdbx_strand_id
1 'polypeptide(L)'
;MKKNIIILLFSLLVAVSCVVYIPYPYDEGPPPEEEGYYEEDYRDYSSGLDVSYFYEYLSPHGIWVSHSLYGYVWIPQIDRYGWRPYTYGRWVWTDFGWTWISQFKWGWAPFHYGRWGWDEYLGWFWVSNNVWGPAWLTWRKGSHYIGWAPIPPEVRFVKGVGIRSLPFSLHGSYWVFVEGRNFYDARLYRYVLPRERNLIIINYTIVKTNIVVRDNRIINSGIDIDHIQRVSRQKISKHELHDASRPGQSKVRIGKLEVYRPTVKINEAAKPERVMTKTEAKAAISKSRLRKFDNESSYREEARVKEAQVREVRLLQRSQKVEEDELKRKSEEYIKNVKNITEKKKVEKEYKGKIEKLKKQHLEEKSQIKKRHRKEEEQVKKKKIKKKKDN
;
A
#
# COMPACT_ATOMS: atom_id res chain seq x y z
N MET A 1 72.96 -0.06 -42.48
CA MET A 1 72.87 1.42 -42.44
C MET A 1 71.40 1.83 -42.62
N LYS A 2 70.85 2.63 -41.67
CA LYS A 2 69.66 3.55 -41.70
C LYS A 2 68.40 3.12 -42.49
N LYS A 3 67.27 2.78 -41.85
CA LYS A 3 66.18 3.59 -41.22
C LYS A 3 65.12 4.17 -42.19
N ASN A 4 63.84 3.77 -41.98
CA ASN A 4 62.55 4.51 -42.00
C ASN A 4 61.40 3.50 -42.24
N ILE A 5 60.65 3.02 -41.23
CA ILE A 5 59.47 3.58 -40.53
C ILE A 5 58.35 4.06 -41.47
N ILE A 6 57.29 3.25 -41.64
CA ILE A 6 55.86 3.65 -41.49
C ILE A 6 55.10 2.46 -40.88
N ILE A 7 54.35 2.75 -39.82
CA ILE A 7 53.55 1.85 -38.99
C ILE A 7 52.08 1.97 -39.42
N LEU A 8 51.36 0.85 -39.52
CA LEU A 8 49.89 0.84 -39.46
C LEU A 8 49.42 -0.38 -38.66
N LEU A 9 49.10 -0.11 -37.39
CA LEU A 9 48.50 -0.99 -36.39
C LEU A 9 46.98 -0.92 -36.54
N PHE A 10 46.31 -2.06 -36.71
CA PHE A 10 44.87 -2.18 -36.43
C PHE A 10 44.69 -3.13 -35.24
N SER A 11 44.72 -2.54 -34.04
CA SER A 11 44.31 -3.16 -32.77
C SER A 11 42.84 -2.81 -32.51
N LEU A 12 41.94 -3.79 -32.66
CA LEU A 12 40.54 -3.64 -32.30
C LEU A 12 40.36 -3.86 -30.79
N LEU A 13 40.40 -2.76 -30.03
CA LEU A 13 40.03 -2.68 -28.61
C LEU A 13 38.50 -2.71 -28.49
N VAL A 14 37.94 -3.77 -27.90
CA VAL A 14 36.55 -3.77 -27.44
C VAL A 14 36.50 -2.97 -26.14
N ALA A 15 36.23 -1.68 -26.26
CA ALA A 15 35.92 -0.82 -25.12
C ALA A 15 34.50 -1.10 -24.63
N VAL A 16 34.41 -1.36 -23.34
CA VAL A 16 33.19 -1.46 -22.54
C VAL A 16 32.40 -0.15 -22.68
N SER A 17 31.22 -0.23 -23.32
CA SER A 17 30.25 0.86 -23.29
C SER A 17 29.60 0.89 -21.91
N CYS A 18 30.20 1.68 -21.01
CA CYS A 18 29.45 2.32 -19.94
C CYS A 18 28.47 3.28 -20.61
N VAL A 19 27.19 2.95 -20.64
CA VAL A 19 26.14 3.94 -20.91
C VAL A 19 26.10 4.87 -19.69
N VAL A 20 26.88 5.94 -19.76
CA VAL A 20 26.74 7.10 -18.89
C VAL A 20 25.42 7.74 -19.29
N TYR A 21 24.44 7.68 -18.38
CA TYR A 21 23.20 8.45 -18.48
C TYR A 21 23.54 9.93 -18.42
N ILE A 22 23.37 10.62 -19.54
CA ILE A 22 23.48 12.08 -19.65
C ILE A 22 22.08 12.64 -19.36
N PRO A 23 21.85 13.37 -18.24
CA PRO A 23 20.60 14.08 -18.05
C PRO A 23 20.50 15.25 -19.04
N TYR A 24 19.36 15.37 -19.71
CA TYR A 24 19.02 16.51 -20.55
C TYR A 24 19.13 17.82 -19.73
N PRO A 25 19.81 18.87 -20.22
CA PRO A 25 19.78 20.18 -19.60
C PRO A 25 18.40 20.80 -19.87
N TYR A 26 17.69 21.17 -18.81
CA TYR A 26 16.50 22.02 -18.90
C TYR A 26 16.99 23.46 -19.05
N ASP A 27 16.61 24.12 -20.15
CA ASP A 27 16.69 25.56 -20.30
C ASP A 27 15.81 26.22 -19.21
N GLU A 28 16.42 26.96 -18.30
CA GLU A 28 15.72 27.90 -17.43
C GLU A 28 15.40 29.16 -18.24
N GLY A 29 14.23 29.16 -18.89
CA GLY A 29 13.57 30.41 -19.23
C GLY A 29 13.00 31.07 -17.97
N PRO A 30 13.03 32.41 -17.84
CA PRO A 30 12.45 33.09 -16.70
C PRO A 30 10.96 32.74 -16.57
N PRO A 31 10.42 32.63 -15.34
CA PRO A 31 9.02 32.33 -15.14
C PRO A 31 8.15 33.40 -15.83
N PRO A 32 7.03 33.02 -16.48
CA PRO A 32 6.08 34.01 -17.00
C PRO A 32 5.57 34.88 -15.85
N GLU A 33 5.48 36.18 -16.09
CA GLU A 33 4.95 37.17 -15.15
C GLU A 33 3.54 36.76 -14.64
N GLU A 34 3.28 37.04 -13.36
CA GLU A 34 2.01 36.74 -12.69
C GLU A 34 0.84 37.49 -13.35
N GLU A 35 0.16 36.84 -14.29
CA GLU A 35 -1.19 37.25 -14.68
C GLU A 35 -2.17 36.85 -13.59
N GLY A 36 -2.62 37.87 -12.83
CA GLY A 36 -3.64 37.75 -11.81
C GLY A 36 -4.93 37.14 -12.39
N TYR A 37 -5.19 35.89 -12.03
CA TYR A 37 -6.47 35.25 -12.30
C TYR A 37 -7.53 35.88 -11.40
N TYR A 38 -8.52 36.52 -12.03
CA TYR A 38 -9.72 37.03 -11.42
C TYR A 38 -10.38 35.97 -10.52
N GLU A 39 -10.53 36.31 -9.24
CA GLU A 39 -11.28 35.55 -8.25
C GLU A 39 -12.78 35.66 -8.62
N GLU A 40 -13.28 34.67 -9.34
CA GLU A 40 -14.70 34.60 -9.69
C GLU A 40 -15.49 34.22 -8.42
N ASP A 41 -16.21 35.22 -7.89
CA ASP A 41 -17.05 35.17 -6.68
C ASP A 41 -18.22 34.18 -6.85
N TYR A 42 -17.91 32.89 -6.70
CA TYR A 42 -18.92 31.86 -6.50
C TYR A 42 -19.43 31.93 -5.06
N ARG A 43 -20.53 32.65 -4.87
CA ARG A 43 -21.41 32.52 -3.70
C ARG A 43 -21.99 31.10 -3.64
N ASP A 44 -21.22 30.20 -3.03
CA ASP A 44 -21.57 28.81 -2.75
C ASP A 44 -22.52 28.72 -1.55
N TYR A 45 -23.79 28.42 -1.82
CA TYR A 45 -24.81 28.06 -0.83
C TYR A 45 -24.72 26.60 -0.36
N SER A 46 -23.55 25.96 -0.43
CA SER A 46 -23.22 24.80 0.39
C SER A 46 -22.57 25.29 1.68
N SER A 47 -23.18 25.01 2.83
CA SER A 47 -22.52 25.11 4.13
C SER A 47 -21.34 24.12 4.16
N GLY A 48 -20.21 24.53 3.61
CA GLY A 48 -19.03 23.68 3.44
C GLY A 48 -18.59 23.12 4.79
N LEU A 49 -18.50 21.80 4.88
CA LEU A 49 -17.90 21.15 6.04
C LEU A 49 -16.44 21.60 6.15
N ASP A 50 -15.91 21.68 7.37
CA ASP A 50 -14.48 21.86 7.59
C ASP A 50 -13.88 20.61 8.26
N VAL A 51 -12.57 20.66 8.52
CA VAL A 51 -11.82 19.56 9.14
C VAL A 51 -12.40 19.14 10.51
N SER A 52 -13.10 20.03 11.23
CA SER A 52 -13.77 19.71 12.51
C SER A 52 -14.80 18.59 12.35
N TYR A 53 -15.45 18.50 11.19
CA TYR A 53 -16.38 17.43 10.89
C TYR A 53 -15.71 16.04 10.93
N PHE A 54 -14.46 15.93 10.48
CA PHE A 54 -13.71 14.68 10.62
C PHE A 54 -13.45 14.35 12.09
N TYR A 55 -13.14 15.36 12.91
CA TYR A 55 -12.89 15.16 14.33
C TYR A 55 -14.11 14.60 15.05
N GLU A 56 -15.27 15.19 14.84
CA GLU A 56 -16.54 14.75 15.41
C GLU A 56 -16.93 13.37 14.89
N TYR A 57 -16.96 13.19 13.57
CA TYR A 57 -17.44 11.96 12.94
C TYR A 57 -16.58 10.72 13.25
N LEU A 58 -15.25 10.90 13.39
CA LEU A 58 -14.32 9.80 13.65
C LEU A 58 -14.11 9.51 15.15
N SER A 59 -14.54 10.40 16.05
CA SER A 59 -14.38 10.23 17.50
C SER A 59 -15.00 8.93 18.05
N PRO A 60 -16.20 8.48 17.61
CA PRO A 60 -16.76 7.20 18.04
C PRO A 60 -16.02 5.96 17.50
N HIS A 61 -15.10 6.13 16.56
CA HIS A 61 -14.49 5.05 15.79
C HIS A 61 -12.99 4.85 16.07
N GLY A 62 -12.40 5.72 16.89
CA GLY A 62 -10.98 5.70 17.19
C GLY A 62 -10.63 6.71 18.27
N ILE A 63 -9.35 7.07 18.35
CA ILE A 63 -8.86 8.08 19.28
C ILE A 63 -8.06 9.14 18.53
N TRP A 64 -8.21 10.39 18.96
CA TRP A 64 -7.40 11.50 18.51
C TRP A 64 -6.19 11.67 19.43
N VAL A 65 -5.03 11.84 18.83
CA VAL A 65 -3.75 11.92 19.53
C VAL A 65 -2.99 13.14 19.05
N SER A 66 -2.41 13.89 19.99
CA SER A 66 -1.45 14.93 19.66
C SER A 66 -0.12 14.30 19.23
N HIS A 67 0.32 14.62 18.02
CA HIS A 67 1.51 14.10 17.37
C HIS A 67 2.44 15.25 16.97
N SER A 68 3.71 15.17 17.39
CA SER A 68 4.68 16.26 17.23
C SER A 68 4.88 16.71 15.78
N LEU A 69 4.84 15.78 14.83
CA LEU A 69 5.06 16.09 13.41
C LEU A 69 3.79 16.50 12.63
N TYR A 70 2.60 16.10 13.11
CA TYR A 70 1.38 16.11 12.29
C TYR A 70 0.18 16.78 12.97
N GLY A 71 0.38 17.39 14.14
CA GLY A 71 -0.73 17.93 14.93
C GLY A 71 -1.64 16.81 15.41
N TYR A 72 -2.93 16.87 15.08
CA TYR A 72 -3.89 15.85 15.50
C TYR A 72 -3.95 14.69 14.51
N VAL A 73 -3.59 13.49 15.00
CA VAL A 73 -3.70 12.25 14.23
C VAL A 73 -4.77 11.34 14.81
N TRP A 74 -5.45 10.61 13.93
CA TRP A 74 -6.49 9.67 14.32
C TRP A 74 -6.00 8.23 14.26
N ILE A 75 -6.29 7.45 15.30
CA ILE A 75 -5.95 6.03 15.37
C ILE A 75 -7.25 5.22 15.41
N PRO A 76 -7.51 4.36 14.41
CA PRO A 76 -8.75 3.59 14.35
C PRO A 76 -8.81 2.51 15.44
N GLN A 77 -9.99 2.32 16.03
CA GLN A 77 -10.25 1.18 16.91
C GLN A 77 -10.65 -0.07 16.10
N ILE A 78 -9.66 -0.86 15.70
CA ILE A 78 -9.88 -2.03 14.83
C ILE A 78 -10.08 -3.35 15.60
N ASP A 79 -11.04 -4.18 15.19
CA ASP A 79 -11.31 -5.56 15.67
C ASP A 79 -10.92 -6.64 14.63
N ARG A 80 -10.01 -6.30 13.73
CA ARG A 80 -9.58 -7.14 12.61
C ARG A 80 -8.11 -7.52 12.77
N TYR A 81 -7.82 -8.82 12.83
CA TYR A 81 -6.45 -9.31 12.91
C TYR A 81 -5.64 -8.86 11.70
N GLY A 82 -4.40 -8.42 11.94
CA GLY A 82 -3.44 -8.05 10.91
C GLY A 82 -3.88 -6.86 10.04
N TRP A 83 -4.85 -6.06 10.49
CA TRP A 83 -5.34 -4.92 9.72
C TRP A 83 -4.23 -3.93 9.40
N ARG A 84 -4.28 -3.43 8.16
CA ARG A 84 -3.47 -2.36 7.58
C ARG A 84 -4.39 -1.52 6.70
N PRO A 85 -4.08 -0.23 6.45
CA PRO A 85 -4.83 0.56 5.49
C PRO A 85 -4.96 -0.19 4.16
N TYR A 86 -6.14 -0.09 3.54
CA TYR A 86 -6.43 -0.73 2.27
C TYR A 86 -6.35 -2.27 2.26
N THR A 87 -6.73 -2.95 3.36
CA THR A 87 -6.83 -4.43 3.41
C THR A 87 -8.25 -4.98 3.59
N TYR A 88 -9.10 -4.31 4.37
CA TYR A 88 -10.49 -4.72 4.63
C TYR A 88 -11.47 -3.89 3.80
N GLY A 89 -11.69 -4.35 2.58
CA GLY A 89 -12.38 -3.65 1.52
C GLY A 89 -12.13 -4.34 0.19
N ARG A 90 -12.37 -3.63 -0.90
CA ARG A 90 -12.06 -4.10 -2.26
C ARG A 90 -11.75 -2.95 -3.21
N TRP A 91 -11.05 -3.27 -4.28
CA TRP A 91 -10.79 -2.37 -5.39
C TRP A 91 -11.95 -2.37 -6.38
N VAL A 92 -12.38 -1.19 -6.82
CA VAL A 92 -13.36 -1.01 -7.90
C VAL A 92 -12.77 -0.08 -8.95
N TRP A 93 -12.91 -0.44 -10.22
CA TRP A 93 -12.48 0.43 -11.31
C TRP A 93 -13.54 1.48 -11.60
N THR A 94 -13.12 2.75 -11.62
CA THR A 94 -14.01 3.91 -11.78
C THR A 94 -13.47 4.90 -12.82
N ASP A 95 -14.22 5.96 -13.10
CA ASP A 95 -13.75 7.12 -13.84
C ASP A 95 -12.59 7.87 -13.15
N PHE A 96 -12.31 7.60 -11.87
CA PHE A 96 -11.14 8.09 -11.11
C PHE A 96 -9.97 7.06 -11.06
N GLY A 97 -10.10 5.92 -11.73
CA GLY A 97 -9.14 4.79 -11.64
C GLY A 97 -9.52 3.78 -10.55
N TRP A 98 -8.53 3.15 -9.92
CA TRP A 98 -8.77 2.18 -8.83
C TRP A 98 -9.20 2.91 -7.56
N THR A 99 -10.49 2.79 -7.24
CA THR A 99 -11.10 3.38 -6.05
C THR A 99 -11.24 2.35 -4.95
N TRP A 100 -10.78 2.68 -3.75
CA TRP A 100 -10.88 1.80 -2.60
C TRP A 100 -12.28 1.86 -1.98
N ILE A 101 -12.89 0.69 -1.79
CA ILE A 101 -14.18 0.56 -1.09
C ILE A 101 -13.96 -0.12 0.25
N SER A 102 -14.01 0.66 1.33
CA SER A 102 -13.82 0.18 2.69
C SER A 102 -15.04 -0.60 3.21
N GLN A 103 -14.79 -1.63 4.02
CA GLN A 103 -15.83 -2.30 4.81
C GLN A 103 -16.21 -1.54 6.09
N PHE A 104 -15.47 -0.49 6.45
CA PHE A 104 -15.76 0.31 7.64
C PHE A 104 -16.68 1.48 7.28
N LYS A 105 -17.71 1.73 8.11
CA LYS A 105 -18.65 2.85 7.94
C LYS A 105 -17.94 4.20 7.89
N TRP A 106 -16.85 4.34 8.63
CA TRP A 106 -16.03 5.55 8.66
C TRP A 106 -15.07 5.67 7.49
N GLY A 107 -14.94 4.65 6.64
CA GLY A 107 -13.88 4.56 5.64
C GLY A 107 -13.93 5.63 4.55
N TRP A 108 -15.10 6.24 4.31
CA TRP A 108 -15.25 7.31 3.33
C TRP A 108 -14.30 8.51 3.61
N ALA A 109 -13.97 8.77 4.88
CA ALA A 109 -13.06 9.85 5.24
C ALA A 109 -11.59 9.39 5.16
N PRO A 110 -11.07 8.49 6.02
CA PRO A 110 -9.63 8.24 6.08
C PRO A 110 -8.98 7.59 4.86
N PHE A 111 -9.76 6.93 4.00
CA PHE A 111 -9.22 6.34 2.77
C PHE A 111 -9.23 7.31 1.57
N HIS A 112 -9.90 8.46 1.70
CA HIS A 112 -10.08 9.39 0.59
C HIS A 112 -9.64 10.84 0.90
N TYR A 113 -9.61 11.27 2.16
CA TYR A 113 -9.34 12.65 2.60
C TYR A 113 -8.09 12.77 3.49
N GLY A 114 -6.94 12.25 3.06
CA GLY A 114 -5.73 12.36 3.89
C GLY A 114 -4.66 11.34 3.59
N ARG A 115 -3.81 11.08 4.59
CA ARG A 115 -2.64 10.20 4.47
C ARG A 115 -2.56 9.27 5.68
N TRP A 116 -2.14 8.04 5.43
CA TRP A 116 -1.85 7.07 6.49
C TRP A 116 -0.35 7.05 6.76
N GLY A 117 0.02 7.21 8.03
CA GLY A 117 1.40 7.04 8.51
C GLY A 117 1.50 5.89 9.51
N TRP A 118 2.73 5.53 9.85
CA TRP A 118 3.02 4.51 10.86
C TRP A 118 3.93 5.07 11.95
N ASP A 119 3.54 4.86 13.20
CA ASP A 119 4.36 5.14 14.37
C ASP A 119 4.57 3.84 15.15
N GLU A 120 5.77 3.65 15.72
CA GLU A 120 6.13 2.41 16.43
C GLU A 120 5.24 2.13 17.65
N TYR A 121 4.79 3.17 18.35
CA TYR A 121 4.00 3.05 19.57
C TYR A 121 2.49 3.11 19.31
N LEU A 122 2.07 3.92 18.33
CA LEU A 122 0.67 4.14 18.00
C LEU A 122 0.16 3.16 16.92
N GLY A 123 1.04 2.63 16.07
CA GLY A 123 0.71 1.86 14.88
C GLY A 123 0.29 2.76 13.72
N TRP A 124 -0.66 2.27 12.90
CA TRP A 124 -1.21 3.06 11.80
C TRP A 124 -2.04 4.24 12.34
N PHE A 125 -1.70 5.44 11.91
CA PHE A 125 -2.44 6.67 12.19
C PHE A 125 -2.82 7.37 10.90
N TRP A 126 -3.84 8.21 10.95
CA TRP A 126 -4.32 9.01 9.84
C TRP A 126 -4.14 10.49 10.11
N VAL A 127 -3.68 11.22 9.10
CA VAL A 127 -3.57 12.68 9.05
C VAL A 127 -4.62 13.19 8.07
N SER A 128 -5.51 14.06 8.55
CA SER A 128 -6.59 14.63 7.73
C SER A 128 -6.05 15.55 6.64
N ASN A 129 -6.76 15.59 5.52
CA ASN A 129 -6.60 16.56 4.45
C ASN A 129 -7.98 16.84 3.84
N ASN A 130 -8.13 17.93 3.10
CA ASN A 130 -9.42 18.34 2.54
C ASN A 130 -9.63 17.92 1.07
N VAL A 131 -8.60 17.37 0.43
CA VAL A 131 -8.66 16.93 -0.96
C VAL A 131 -9.06 15.46 -1.06
N TRP A 132 -10.16 15.20 -1.76
CA TRP A 132 -10.62 13.83 -2.04
C TRP A 132 -9.78 13.15 -3.13
N GLY A 133 -9.49 11.86 -2.96
CA GLY A 133 -8.95 11.00 -4.01
C GLY A 133 -9.53 9.58 -3.96
N PRO A 134 -9.45 8.82 -5.07
CA PRO A 134 -9.96 7.44 -5.15
C PRO A 134 -9.23 6.47 -4.19
N ALA A 135 -7.94 6.72 -3.99
CA ALA A 135 -7.10 6.18 -2.93
C ALA A 135 -5.76 6.92 -2.93
N TRP A 136 -5.22 7.22 -1.76
CA TRP A 136 -3.93 7.90 -1.60
C TRP A 136 -2.82 6.89 -1.32
N LEU A 137 -2.41 6.19 -2.38
CA LEU A 137 -1.42 5.11 -2.32
C LEU A 137 -0.60 5.01 -3.61
N THR A 138 0.52 4.29 -3.52
CA THR A 138 1.34 3.87 -4.65
C THR A 138 1.16 2.38 -4.93
N TRP A 139 1.33 1.99 -6.20
CA TRP A 139 1.19 0.62 -6.65
C TRP A 139 2.53 -0.05 -6.90
N ARG A 140 2.52 -1.38 -6.85
CA ARG A 140 3.56 -2.25 -7.35
C ARG A 140 2.98 -3.31 -8.27
N LYS A 141 3.67 -3.55 -9.38
CA LYS A 141 3.31 -4.53 -10.42
C LYS A 141 4.40 -5.57 -10.53
N GLY A 142 4.04 -6.84 -10.53
CA GLY A 142 4.94 -7.95 -10.88
C GLY A 142 4.18 -9.02 -11.66
N SER A 143 4.89 -10.08 -12.06
CA SER A 143 4.28 -11.17 -12.83
C SER A 143 3.20 -11.92 -12.05
N HIS A 144 3.42 -12.10 -10.75
CA HIS A 144 2.55 -12.88 -9.86
C HIS A 144 1.82 -12.04 -8.82
N TYR A 145 2.36 -10.86 -8.51
CA TYR A 145 1.92 -10.05 -7.38
C TYR A 145 1.49 -8.67 -7.81
N ILE A 146 0.44 -8.21 -7.14
CA ILE A 146 0.05 -6.82 -7.16
C ILE A 146 0.20 -6.32 -5.73
N GLY A 147 0.82 -5.16 -5.60
CA GLY A 147 1.01 -4.52 -4.32
C GLY A 147 0.56 -3.08 -4.30
N TRP A 148 0.30 -2.60 -3.10
CA TRP A 148 0.05 -1.19 -2.84
C TRP A 148 0.59 -0.81 -1.47
N ALA A 149 0.93 0.46 -1.30
CA ALA A 149 1.34 1.03 -0.04
C ALA A 149 0.76 2.44 0.10
N PRO A 150 0.18 2.81 1.26
CA PRO A 150 -0.26 4.18 1.48
C PRO A 150 0.88 5.16 1.22
N ILE A 151 0.55 6.28 0.59
CA ILE A 151 1.49 7.39 0.47
C ILE A 151 1.58 8.04 1.85
N PRO A 152 2.77 8.13 2.46
CA PRO A 152 2.94 8.73 3.78
C PRO A 152 2.60 10.24 3.80
N PRO A 153 2.27 10.81 4.98
CA PRO A 153 1.98 12.25 5.14
C PRO A 153 3.08 13.19 4.63
N GLU A 154 4.33 12.74 4.61
CA GLU A 154 5.52 13.50 4.20
C GLU A 154 5.55 13.78 2.69
N VAL A 155 4.79 13.03 1.88
CA VAL A 155 4.76 13.22 0.43
C VAL A 155 3.77 14.32 0.06
N ARG A 156 4.31 15.46 -0.36
CA ARG A 156 3.53 16.62 -0.80
C ARG A 156 2.72 16.31 -2.06
N PHE A 157 1.43 16.63 -2.00
CA PHE A 157 0.55 16.73 -3.16
C PHE A 157 0.36 18.21 -3.50
N VAL A 158 0.55 18.57 -4.78
CA VAL A 158 0.33 19.94 -5.26
C VAL A 158 -0.94 19.94 -6.11
N LYS A 159 -1.95 20.75 -5.73
CA LYS A 159 -3.20 20.87 -6.48
C LYS A 159 -2.89 21.34 -7.91
N GLY A 160 -3.57 20.76 -8.91
CA GLY A 160 -3.31 21.01 -10.33
C GLY A 160 -2.10 20.26 -10.92
N VAL A 161 -1.11 19.87 -10.09
CA VAL A 161 0.10 19.19 -10.55
C VAL A 161 0.10 17.69 -10.23
N GLY A 162 -0.41 17.28 -9.07
CA GLY A 162 -0.39 15.89 -8.62
C GLY A 162 0.83 15.53 -7.76
N ILE A 163 1.23 14.25 -7.80
CA ILE A 163 2.45 13.73 -7.14
C ILE A 163 3.43 13.32 -8.24
N ARG A 164 4.53 14.07 -8.40
CA ARG A 164 5.50 13.83 -9.48
C ARG A 164 6.42 12.64 -9.23
N SER A 165 6.82 12.38 -7.98
CA SER A 165 7.63 11.22 -7.60
C SER A 165 7.46 10.88 -6.12
N LEU A 166 7.79 9.64 -5.75
CA LEU A 166 8.04 9.30 -4.34
C LEU A 166 9.52 9.61 -4.06
N PRO A 167 9.84 10.56 -3.18
CA PRO A 167 11.23 10.98 -2.97
C PRO A 167 12.09 9.92 -2.27
N PHE A 168 11.48 8.82 -1.81
CA PHE A 168 12.16 7.73 -1.12
C PHE A 168 11.45 6.39 -1.34
N SER A 169 12.18 5.30 -1.08
CA SER A 169 11.61 3.95 -1.06
C SER A 169 10.83 3.72 0.24
N LEU A 170 9.57 3.30 0.13
CA LEU A 170 8.74 2.96 1.28
C LEU A 170 9.25 1.67 1.95
N HIS A 171 9.35 1.70 3.29
CA HIS A 171 9.74 0.55 4.07
C HIS A 171 8.82 -0.66 3.82
N GLY A 172 9.39 -1.87 3.83
CA GLY A 172 8.67 -3.10 3.49
C GLY A 172 7.36 -3.30 4.26
N SER A 173 7.26 -2.83 5.50
CA SER A 173 6.06 -2.94 6.34
C SER A 173 4.83 -2.17 5.81
N TYR A 174 5.02 -1.16 4.97
CA TYR A 174 3.93 -0.37 4.39
C TYR A 174 3.21 -1.11 3.26
N TRP A 175 3.93 -2.01 2.59
CA TRP A 175 3.38 -2.72 1.44
C TRP A 175 2.36 -3.77 1.85
N VAL A 176 1.31 -3.87 1.05
CA VAL A 176 0.34 -4.96 1.05
C VAL A 176 0.49 -5.64 -0.29
N PHE A 177 0.58 -6.96 -0.31
CA PHE A 177 0.62 -7.75 -1.54
C PHE A 177 -0.45 -8.83 -1.54
N VAL A 178 -0.94 -9.12 -2.73
CA VAL A 178 -1.79 -10.28 -3.05
C VAL A 178 -1.25 -10.95 -4.31
N GLU A 179 -1.55 -12.24 -4.48
CA GLU A 179 -1.44 -12.85 -5.81
C GLU A 179 -2.39 -12.13 -6.76
N GLY A 180 -1.93 -11.84 -7.99
CA GLY A 180 -2.70 -11.04 -8.95
C GLY A 180 -4.09 -11.63 -9.24
N ARG A 181 -4.21 -12.96 -9.13
CA ARG A 181 -5.50 -13.63 -9.35
C ARG A 181 -6.60 -13.27 -8.35
N ASN A 182 -6.22 -12.80 -7.17
CA ASN A 182 -7.13 -12.47 -6.08
C ASN A 182 -7.34 -10.96 -5.92
N PHE A 183 -6.71 -10.13 -6.77
CA PHE A 183 -6.69 -8.68 -6.62
C PHE A 183 -8.07 -8.04 -6.62
N TYR A 184 -8.97 -8.55 -7.46
CA TYR A 184 -10.31 -8.01 -7.66
C TYR A 184 -11.39 -8.75 -6.84
N ASP A 185 -10.97 -9.57 -5.87
CA ASP A 185 -11.90 -10.30 -4.99
C ASP A 185 -12.60 -9.34 -4.00
N ALA A 186 -13.92 -9.53 -3.79
CA ALA A 186 -14.71 -8.71 -2.88
C ALA A 186 -14.31 -8.87 -1.39
N ARG A 187 -13.64 -9.97 -1.05
CA ARG A 187 -13.10 -10.29 0.28
C ARG A 187 -11.57 -10.33 0.24
N LEU A 188 -10.98 -9.30 -0.36
CA LEU A 188 -9.54 -9.14 -0.58
C LEU A 188 -8.67 -9.49 0.65
N TYR A 189 -9.12 -9.11 1.85
CA TYR A 189 -8.43 -9.39 3.13
C TYR A 189 -8.07 -10.86 3.34
N ARG A 190 -8.78 -11.81 2.71
CA ARG A 190 -8.52 -13.25 2.80
C ARG A 190 -7.27 -13.70 2.04
N TYR A 191 -6.78 -12.88 1.13
CA TYR A 191 -5.70 -13.18 0.20
C TYR A 191 -4.45 -12.30 0.42
N VAL A 192 -4.52 -11.39 1.39
CA VAL A 192 -3.40 -10.54 1.78
C VAL A 192 -2.25 -11.40 2.30
N LEU A 193 -1.10 -11.28 1.65
CA LEU A 193 0.12 -12.00 2.03
C LEU A 193 0.65 -11.47 3.36
N PRO A 194 1.26 -12.36 4.18
CA PRO A 194 1.88 -11.94 5.45
C PRO A 194 3.03 -10.97 5.19
N ARG A 195 3.18 -9.98 6.07
CA ARG A 195 4.13 -8.87 5.91
C ARG A 195 5.59 -9.31 5.78
N GLU A 196 5.94 -10.49 6.30
CA GLU A 196 7.26 -11.09 6.16
C GLU A 196 7.64 -11.31 4.70
N ARG A 197 6.66 -11.51 3.81
CA ARG A 197 6.86 -11.70 2.37
C ARG A 197 7.25 -10.43 1.63
N ASN A 198 6.95 -9.26 2.21
CA ASN A 198 7.02 -8.00 1.50
C ASN A 198 8.43 -7.71 0.97
N LEU A 199 9.47 -8.00 1.75
CA LEU A 199 10.86 -7.72 1.35
C LEU A 199 11.29 -8.51 0.11
N ILE A 200 10.88 -9.77 0.02
CA ILE A 200 11.19 -10.62 -1.13
C ILE A 200 10.37 -10.20 -2.34
N ILE A 201 9.05 -10.00 -2.18
CA ILE A 201 8.15 -9.60 -3.28
C ILE A 201 8.52 -8.24 -3.87
N ILE A 202 9.03 -7.32 -3.06
CA ILE A 202 9.54 -6.01 -3.50
C ILE A 202 10.63 -6.15 -4.58
N ASN A 203 11.46 -7.20 -4.52
CA ASN A 203 12.50 -7.48 -5.53
C ASN A 203 11.94 -8.07 -6.83
N TYR A 204 10.70 -8.56 -6.82
CA TYR A 204 9.99 -9.12 -7.98
C TYR A 204 8.95 -8.15 -8.58
N THR A 205 8.90 -6.92 -8.10
CA THR A 205 7.88 -5.95 -8.48
C THR A 205 8.46 -4.56 -8.71
N ILE A 206 7.88 -3.86 -9.69
CA ILE A 206 8.23 -2.48 -10.01
C ILE A 206 7.16 -1.52 -9.49
N VAL A 207 7.58 -0.34 -9.05
CA VAL A 207 6.67 0.71 -8.59
C VAL A 207 5.91 1.31 -9.78
N LYS A 208 4.61 1.55 -9.58
CA LYS A 208 3.68 2.16 -10.53
C LYS A 208 2.89 3.27 -9.83
N THR A 209 3.57 4.35 -9.46
CA THR A 209 2.91 5.55 -8.94
C THR A 209 2.50 6.44 -10.11
N ASN A 210 1.21 6.72 -10.26
CA ASN A 210 0.73 7.72 -11.21
C ASN A 210 -0.54 8.38 -10.65
N ILE A 211 -0.38 9.33 -9.73
CA ILE A 211 -1.49 10.15 -9.22
C ILE A 211 -1.42 11.50 -9.91
N VAL A 212 -2.36 11.74 -10.81
CA VAL A 212 -2.44 12.94 -11.65
C VAL A 212 -3.72 13.69 -11.38
N VAL A 213 -3.72 14.98 -11.70
CA VAL A 213 -4.93 15.79 -11.74
C VAL A 213 -5.34 15.91 -13.21
N ARG A 214 -6.59 15.56 -13.54
CA ARG A 214 -7.17 15.68 -14.88
C ARG A 214 -8.62 16.12 -14.74
N ASP A 215 -9.05 17.12 -15.48
CA ASP A 215 -10.43 17.64 -15.43
C ASP A 215 -10.89 17.99 -14.00
N ASN A 216 -9.98 18.61 -13.22
CA ASN A 216 -10.16 18.91 -11.79
C ASN A 216 -10.43 17.68 -10.90
N ARG A 217 -10.09 16.47 -11.37
CA ARG A 217 -10.24 15.18 -10.66
C ARG A 217 -8.88 14.56 -10.36
N ILE A 218 -8.76 13.95 -9.19
CA ILE A 218 -7.58 13.15 -8.85
C ILE A 218 -7.76 11.75 -9.39
N ILE A 219 -6.91 11.37 -10.33
CA ILE A 219 -6.93 10.04 -10.93
C ILE A 219 -5.77 9.22 -10.38
N ASN A 220 -6.08 8.01 -9.90
CA ASN A 220 -5.10 7.01 -9.52
C ASN A 220 -5.37 5.71 -10.29
N SER A 221 -4.90 5.65 -11.53
CA SER A 221 -5.11 4.48 -12.40
C SER A 221 -4.25 3.28 -12.01
N GLY A 222 -3.08 3.51 -11.40
CA GLY A 222 -2.23 2.45 -10.86
C GLY A 222 -1.85 1.37 -11.86
N ILE A 223 -2.44 0.18 -11.68
CA ILE A 223 -2.22 -1.00 -12.50
C ILE A 223 -3.23 -1.08 -13.64
N ASP A 224 -2.73 -1.31 -14.86
CA ASP A 224 -3.57 -1.43 -16.06
C ASP A 224 -4.65 -2.51 -15.93
N ILE A 225 -5.88 -2.19 -16.34
CA ILE A 225 -7.03 -3.12 -16.32
C ILE A 225 -6.69 -4.42 -17.04
N ASP A 226 -6.10 -4.34 -18.23
CA ASP A 226 -5.78 -5.52 -19.06
C ASP A 226 -4.80 -6.46 -18.37
N HIS A 227 -3.88 -5.91 -17.57
CA HIS A 227 -3.01 -6.75 -16.76
C HIS A 227 -3.82 -7.49 -15.70
N ILE A 228 -4.71 -6.80 -14.98
CA ILE A 228 -5.56 -7.43 -13.97
C ILE A 228 -6.45 -8.51 -14.59
N GLN A 229 -7.17 -8.21 -15.67
CA GLN A 229 -8.08 -9.17 -16.32
C GLN A 229 -7.33 -10.44 -16.74
N ARG A 230 -6.08 -10.32 -17.20
CA ARG A 230 -5.23 -11.44 -17.57
C ARG A 230 -4.83 -12.29 -16.37
N VAL A 231 -4.39 -11.66 -15.27
CA VAL A 231 -3.90 -12.40 -14.09
C VAL A 231 -5.02 -12.93 -13.20
N SER A 232 -6.18 -12.25 -13.15
CA SER A 232 -7.37 -12.66 -12.40
C SER A 232 -8.33 -13.52 -13.19
N ARG A 233 -8.27 -13.48 -14.53
CA ARG A 233 -9.27 -14.08 -15.41
C ARG A 233 -10.69 -13.57 -15.10
N GLN A 234 -10.79 -12.36 -14.55
CA GLN A 234 -12.06 -11.70 -14.25
C GLN A 234 -12.23 -10.48 -15.15
N LYS A 235 -13.42 -10.31 -15.71
CA LYS A 235 -13.78 -9.10 -16.45
C LYS A 235 -13.97 -7.95 -15.47
N ILE A 236 -13.29 -6.84 -15.72
CA ILE A 236 -13.42 -5.63 -14.90
C ILE A 236 -14.51 -4.74 -15.52
N SER A 237 -15.45 -4.34 -14.69
CA SER A 237 -16.51 -3.40 -15.08
C SER A 237 -16.16 -2.02 -14.55
N LYS A 238 -16.21 -1.01 -15.43
CA LYS A 238 -16.09 0.40 -15.05
C LYS A 238 -17.37 0.84 -14.36
N HIS A 239 -17.24 1.60 -13.27
CA HIS A 239 -18.34 2.24 -12.57
C HIS A 239 -18.18 3.77 -12.65
N GLU A 240 -19.28 4.48 -12.79
CA GLU A 240 -19.29 5.93 -12.62
C GLU A 240 -19.43 6.27 -11.14
N LEU A 241 -18.59 7.19 -10.66
CA LEU A 241 -18.65 7.62 -9.27
C LEU A 241 -19.67 8.75 -9.09
N HIS A 242 -20.57 8.57 -8.14
CA HIS A 242 -21.55 9.57 -7.73
C HIS A 242 -21.43 9.89 -6.24
N ASP A 243 -21.77 11.13 -5.92
CA ASP A 243 -21.76 11.59 -4.54
C ASP A 243 -22.99 11.03 -3.80
N ALA A 244 -22.75 10.42 -2.64
CA ALA A 244 -23.80 10.02 -1.73
C ALA A 244 -24.22 11.24 -0.87
N SER A 245 -25.48 11.28 -0.43
CA SER A 245 -26.00 12.38 0.40
C SER A 245 -25.64 12.28 1.89
N ARG A 246 -25.18 11.12 2.37
CA ARG A 246 -24.88 10.87 3.79
C ARG A 246 -23.59 10.07 3.98
N PRO A 247 -22.86 10.31 5.07
CA PRO A 247 -21.66 9.55 5.40
C PRO A 247 -21.99 8.06 5.66
N GLY A 248 -21.06 7.18 5.29
CA GLY A 248 -21.19 5.74 5.54
C GLY A 248 -20.37 4.87 4.59
N GLN A 249 -20.72 3.58 4.55
CA GLN A 249 -20.13 2.66 3.57
C GLN A 249 -20.58 3.00 2.16
N SER A 250 -19.65 2.93 1.20
CA SER A 250 -19.94 3.14 -0.21
C SER A 250 -20.87 2.05 -0.75
N LYS A 251 -21.73 2.41 -1.71
CA LYS A 251 -22.67 1.48 -2.34
C LYS A 251 -22.26 1.22 -3.77
N VAL A 252 -22.06 -0.04 -4.12
CA VAL A 252 -21.75 -0.45 -5.49
C VAL A 252 -23.00 -1.05 -6.11
N ARG A 253 -23.47 -0.45 -7.20
CA ARG A 253 -24.57 -0.93 -8.03
C ARG A 253 -24.04 -1.21 -9.44
N ILE A 254 -24.86 -1.79 -10.31
CA ILE A 254 -24.49 -2.02 -11.70
C ILE A 254 -24.12 -0.67 -12.35
N GLY A 255 -22.88 -0.55 -12.83
CA GLY A 255 -22.36 0.64 -13.50
C GLY A 255 -22.15 1.87 -12.62
N LYS A 256 -22.49 1.82 -11.32
CA LYS A 256 -22.49 2.98 -10.42
C LYS A 256 -21.81 2.69 -9.09
N LEU A 257 -21.00 3.63 -8.62
CA LEU A 257 -20.43 3.64 -7.28
C LEU A 257 -20.88 4.92 -6.55
N GLU A 258 -21.55 4.79 -5.41
CA GLU A 258 -21.92 5.93 -4.55
C GLU A 258 -20.94 6.05 -3.39
N VAL A 259 -20.28 7.20 -3.26
CA VAL A 259 -19.32 7.52 -2.18
C VAL A 259 -19.69 8.86 -1.55
N TYR A 260 -19.67 8.95 -0.21
CA TYR A 260 -19.83 10.25 0.44
C TYR A 260 -18.55 11.07 0.27
N ARG A 261 -18.64 12.17 -0.48
CA ARG A 261 -17.53 13.03 -0.89
C ARG A 261 -17.91 14.51 -0.77
N PRO A 262 -18.06 15.05 0.44
CA PRO A 262 -18.35 16.47 0.61
C PRO A 262 -17.13 17.34 0.25
N THR A 263 -17.38 18.58 -0.16
CA THR A 263 -16.32 19.59 -0.16
C THR A 263 -15.93 19.91 1.27
N VAL A 264 -14.63 19.84 1.58
CA VAL A 264 -14.10 20.13 2.91
C VAL A 264 -13.20 21.35 2.86
N LYS A 265 -13.39 22.30 3.77
CA LYS A 265 -12.53 23.47 3.97
C LYS A 265 -11.48 23.17 5.03
N ILE A 266 -10.28 23.73 4.88
CA ILE A 266 -9.25 23.67 5.94
C ILE A 266 -9.64 24.70 7.00
N ASN A 267 -9.58 24.28 8.26
CA ASN A 267 -9.74 25.16 9.42
C ASN A 267 -8.59 24.85 10.37
N GLU A 268 -7.59 25.73 10.42
CA GLU A 268 -6.38 25.53 11.24
C GLU A 268 -6.65 25.65 12.75
N ALA A 269 -7.73 26.35 13.13
CA ALA A 269 -8.17 26.47 14.52
C ALA A 269 -9.00 25.26 14.98
N ALA A 270 -9.43 24.39 14.06
CA ALA A 270 -10.18 23.19 14.38
C ALA A 270 -9.34 22.27 15.27
N LYS A 271 -9.96 21.73 16.32
CA LYS A 271 -9.35 20.72 17.18
C LYS A 271 -10.37 19.66 17.60
N PRO A 272 -9.96 18.40 17.80
CA PRO A 272 -10.85 17.40 18.36
C PRO A 272 -11.25 17.74 19.79
N GLU A 273 -12.49 17.40 20.16
CA GLU A 273 -13.02 17.59 21.51
C GLU A 273 -12.16 16.89 22.57
N ARG A 274 -11.68 15.69 22.26
CA ARG A 274 -10.84 14.88 23.14
C ARG A 274 -9.57 14.48 22.42
N VAL A 275 -8.43 14.94 22.94
CA VAL A 275 -7.11 14.61 22.42
C VAL A 275 -6.29 13.96 23.52
N MET A 276 -5.70 12.81 23.21
CA MET A 276 -4.76 12.13 24.10
C MET A 276 -3.34 12.54 23.78
N THR A 277 -2.47 12.55 24.78
CA THR A 277 -1.02 12.51 24.56
C THR A 277 -0.62 11.17 23.97
N LYS A 278 0.57 11.10 23.35
CA LYS A 278 1.13 9.85 22.81
C LYS A 278 1.24 8.76 23.88
N THR A 279 1.59 9.13 25.12
CA THR A 279 1.73 8.20 26.25
C THR A 279 0.37 7.64 26.69
N GLU A 280 -0.63 8.51 26.84
CA GLU A 280 -2.00 8.08 27.16
C GLU A 280 -2.58 7.20 26.06
N ALA A 281 -2.38 7.57 24.79
CA ALA A 281 -2.82 6.80 23.64
C ALA A 281 -2.18 5.40 23.62
N LYS A 282 -0.88 5.29 23.86
CA LYS A 282 -0.18 3.99 23.98
C LYS A 282 -0.81 3.12 25.08
N ALA A 283 -1.14 3.70 26.23
CA ALA A 283 -1.82 3.00 27.31
C ALA A 283 -3.27 2.61 26.92
N ALA A 284 -4.00 3.51 26.27
CA ALA A 284 -5.38 3.32 25.83
C ALA A 284 -5.49 2.25 24.72
N ILE A 285 -4.57 2.21 23.77
CA ILE A 285 -4.50 1.18 22.72
C ILE A 285 -4.18 -0.19 23.34
N SER A 286 -3.27 -0.22 24.31
CA SER A 286 -3.00 -1.43 25.07
C SER A 286 -4.26 -1.91 25.81
N LYS A 287 -4.99 -0.99 26.48
CA LYS A 287 -6.24 -1.27 27.22
C LYS A 287 -7.45 -1.57 26.32
N SER A 288 -7.65 -0.93 25.19
CA SER A 288 -8.77 -1.21 24.27
C SER A 288 -8.62 -2.58 23.62
N ARG A 289 -7.37 -2.98 23.32
CA ARG A 289 -7.01 -4.37 22.99
C ARG A 289 -7.25 -5.35 24.16
N LEU A 290 -7.54 -4.88 25.38
CA LEU A 290 -7.98 -5.68 26.54
C LEU A 290 -9.50 -5.60 26.77
N ARG A 291 -10.18 -4.50 26.40
CA ARG A 291 -11.61 -4.25 26.72
C ARG A 291 -12.63 -4.91 25.79
N LYS A 292 -12.29 -5.36 24.57
CA LYS A 292 -13.21 -6.14 23.69
C LYS A 292 -13.57 -7.54 24.24
N PHE A 293 -13.43 -7.77 25.56
CA PHE A 293 -13.44 -9.06 26.25
C PHE A 293 -14.55 -9.20 27.30
N ASP A 294 -15.80 -9.04 26.88
CA ASP A 294 -16.96 -9.57 27.63
C ASP A 294 -17.05 -11.09 27.47
N ASN A 295 -17.73 -11.78 28.41
CA ASN A 295 -17.48 -13.18 28.79
C ASN A 295 -17.50 -14.28 27.69
N GLU A 296 -18.08 -14.05 26.51
CA GLU A 296 -17.99 -14.97 25.34
C GLU A 296 -16.76 -14.73 24.42
N SER A 297 -16.02 -13.63 24.56
CA SER A 297 -15.11 -13.14 23.51
C SER A 297 -13.69 -13.75 23.54
N SER A 298 -13.17 -14.20 24.70
CA SER A 298 -11.77 -14.63 24.79
C SER A 298 -11.45 -15.90 24.01
N TYR A 299 -12.34 -16.89 24.02
CA TYR A 299 -12.17 -18.12 23.25
C TYR A 299 -12.35 -17.85 21.75
N ARG A 300 -13.27 -16.93 21.39
CA ARG A 300 -13.48 -16.47 20.01
C ARG A 300 -12.26 -15.73 19.47
N GLU A 301 -11.57 -14.92 20.29
CA GLU A 301 -10.36 -14.22 19.86
C GLU A 301 -9.17 -15.15 19.65
N GLU A 302 -8.92 -16.10 20.56
CA GLU A 302 -7.87 -17.11 20.36
C GLU A 302 -8.11 -17.93 19.08
N ALA A 303 -9.37 -18.35 18.85
CA ALA A 303 -9.76 -19.06 17.64
C ALA A 303 -9.55 -18.20 16.38
N ARG A 304 -9.93 -16.91 16.41
CA ARG A 304 -9.72 -15.96 15.29
C ARG A 304 -8.25 -15.76 14.96
N VAL A 305 -7.40 -15.60 15.99
CA VAL A 305 -5.95 -15.47 15.82
C VAL A 305 -5.39 -16.73 15.18
N LYS A 306 -5.70 -17.92 15.71
CA LYS A 306 -5.23 -19.20 15.13
C LYS A 306 -5.69 -19.37 13.70
N GLU A 307 -6.96 -19.10 13.39
CA GLU A 307 -7.50 -19.21 12.04
C GLU A 307 -6.79 -18.25 11.07
N ALA A 308 -6.52 -17.03 11.50
CA ALA A 308 -5.78 -16.06 10.70
C ALA A 308 -4.33 -16.50 10.47
N GLN A 309 -3.66 -17.03 11.48
CA GLN A 309 -2.29 -17.53 11.39
C GLN A 309 -2.19 -18.73 10.45
N VAL A 310 -3.13 -19.68 10.51
CA VAL A 310 -3.23 -20.80 9.57
C VAL A 310 -3.39 -20.30 8.12
N ARG A 311 -4.22 -19.27 7.91
CA ARG A 311 -4.35 -18.60 6.60
C ARG A 311 -3.04 -17.98 6.14
N GLU A 312 -2.37 -17.21 7.00
CA GLU A 312 -1.10 -16.56 6.66
C GLU A 312 -0.03 -17.59 6.25
N VAL A 313 0.10 -18.70 6.99
CA VAL A 313 1.04 -19.78 6.66
C VAL A 313 0.69 -20.44 5.33
N ARG A 314 -0.59 -20.73 5.08
CA ARG A 314 -1.04 -21.31 3.81
C ARG A 314 -0.71 -20.40 2.62
N LEU A 315 -1.01 -19.11 2.75
CA LEU A 315 -0.72 -18.12 1.72
C LEU A 315 0.78 -17.98 1.46
N LEU A 316 1.59 -17.93 2.54
CA LEU A 316 3.04 -17.89 2.46
C LEU A 316 3.60 -19.10 1.69
N GLN A 317 3.25 -20.32 2.11
CA GLN A 317 3.74 -21.55 1.48
C GLN A 317 3.36 -21.62 0.00
N ARG A 318 2.11 -21.25 -0.33
CA ARG A 318 1.65 -21.20 -1.72
C ARG A 318 2.44 -20.20 -2.55
N SER A 319 2.63 -18.98 -2.04
CA SER A 319 3.38 -17.93 -2.75
C SER A 319 4.85 -18.30 -2.97
N GLN A 320 5.49 -18.95 -1.99
CA GLN A 320 6.85 -19.45 -2.09
C GLN A 320 6.98 -20.54 -3.15
N LYS A 321 6.02 -21.47 -3.19
CA LYS A 321 6.00 -22.53 -4.20
C LYS A 321 5.89 -21.96 -5.63
N VAL A 322 5.05 -20.94 -5.83
CA VAL A 322 4.91 -20.27 -7.13
C VAL A 322 6.24 -19.68 -7.61
N GLU A 323 7.01 -19.04 -6.72
CA GLU A 323 8.31 -18.45 -7.07
C GLU A 323 9.37 -19.52 -7.39
N GLU A 324 9.41 -20.59 -6.59
CA GLU A 324 10.31 -21.73 -6.85
C GLU A 324 10.00 -22.41 -8.18
N ASP A 325 8.72 -22.65 -8.47
CA ASP A 325 8.29 -23.29 -9.71
C ASP A 325 8.50 -22.36 -10.93
N GLU A 326 8.35 -21.04 -10.77
CA GLU A 326 8.70 -20.07 -11.82
C GLU A 326 10.19 -20.13 -12.18
N LEU A 327 11.08 -20.18 -11.19
CA LEU A 327 12.52 -20.27 -11.45
C LEU A 327 12.91 -21.58 -12.14
N LYS A 328 12.31 -22.71 -11.72
CA LYS A 328 12.53 -24.01 -12.39
C LYS A 328 12.07 -23.96 -13.84
N ARG A 329 10.85 -23.46 -14.08
CA ARG A 329 10.29 -23.35 -15.43
C ARG A 329 11.16 -22.48 -16.34
N LYS A 330 11.67 -21.34 -15.84
CA LYS A 330 12.60 -20.48 -16.58
C LYS A 330 13.92 -21.17 -16.88
N SER A 331 14.46 -21.95 -15.93
CA SER A 331 15.66 -22.77 -16.14
C SER A 331 15.44 -23.77 -17.27
N GLU A 332 14.35 -24.54 -17.22
CA GLU A 332 13.99 -25.56 -18.22
C GLU A 332 13.80 -24.94 -19.61
N GLU A 333 13.09 -23.81 -19.68
CA GLU A 333 12.85 -23.06 -20.93
C GLU A 333 14.16 -22.55 -21.54
N TYR A 334 15.07 -22.02 -20.72
CA TYR A 334 16.38 -21.57 -21.19
C TYR A 334 17.21 -22.76 -21.69
N ILE A 335 17.31 -23.83 -20.90
CA ILE A 335 18.09 -25.03 -21.25
C ILE A 335 17.59 -25.67 -22.56
N LYS A 336 16.27 -25.64 -22.80
CA LYS A 336 15.66 -26.13 -24.04
C LYS A 336 16.15 -25.35 -25.27
N ASN A 337 16.38 -24.05 -25.14
CA ASN A 337 16.75 -23.17 -26.25
C ASN A 337 18.27 -23.08 -26.50
N VAL A 338 19.10 -23.52 -25.55
CA VAL A 338 20.56 -23.55 -25.70
C VAL A 338 21.00 -24.79 -26.47
N LYS A 339 21.88 -24.64 -27.46
CA LYS A 339 22.45 -25.79 -28.21
C LYS A 339 23.75 -26.32 -27.59
N ASN A 340 24.58 -25.44 -27.04
CA ASN A 340 25.91 -25.79 -26.51
C ASN A 340 25.83 -26.46 -25.12
N ILE A 341 26.44 -27.64 -24.96
CA ILE A 341 26.41 -28.42 -23.71
C ILE A 341 27.09 -27.69 -22.53
N THR A 342 28.21 -27.01 -22.78
CA THR A 342 28.95 -26.24 -21.76
C THR A 342 28.10 -25.09 -21.24
N GLU A 343 27.39 -24.42 -22.15
CA GLU A 343 26.47 -23.34 -21.80
C GLU A 343 25.26 -23.85 -21.02
N LYS A 344 24.67 -25.01 -21.40
CA LYS A 344 23.61 -25.66 -20.61
C LYS A 344 24.04 -25.91 -19.16
N LYS A 345 25.21 -26.52 -18.95
CA LYS A 345 25.75 -26.79 -17.60
C LYS A 345 25.95 -25.51 -16.79
N LYS A 346 26.40 -24.43 -17.43
CA LYS A 346 26.57 -23.12 -16.78
C LYS A 346 25.23 -22.56 -16.30
N VAL A 347 24.20 -22.61 -17.14
CA VAL A 347 22.84 -22.14 -16.84
C VAL A 347 22.22 -22.96 -15.72
N GLU A 348 22.32 -24.29 -15.78
CA GLU A 348 21.83 -25.19 -14.75
C GLU A 348 22.44 -24.84 -13.38
N LYS A 349 23.76 -24.64 -13.34
CA LYS A 349 24.46 -24.23 -12.12
C LYS A 349 23.97 -22.87 -11.61
N GLU A 350 23.76 -21.91 -12.50
CA GLU A 350 23.27 -20.58 -12.15
C GLU A 350 21.85 -20.62 -11.55
N TYR A 351 20.91 -21.28 -12.23
CA TYR A 351 19.53 -21.39 -11.74
C TYR A 351 19.42 -22.23 -10.48
N LYS A 352 20.24 -23.29 -10.33
CA LYS A 352 20.34 -24.05 -9.09
C LYS A 352 20.75 -23.14 -7.92
N GLY A 353 21.78 -22.31 -8.11
CA GLY A 353 22.20 -21.33 -7.10
C GLY A 353 21.12 -20.30 -6.77
N LYS A 354 20.39 -19.80 -7.78
CA LYS A 354 19.24 -18.90 -7.58
C LYS A 354 18.13 -19.55 -6.75
N ILE A 355 17.77 -20.81 -7.05
CA ILE A 355 16.74 -21.57 -6.33
C ILE A 355 17.18 -21.85 -4.88
N GLU A 356 18.43 -22.23 -4.65
CA GLU A 356 18.97 -22.46 -3.30
C GLU A 356 18.95 -21.17 -2.47
N LYS A 357 19.37 -20.04 -3.05
CA LYS A 357 19.29 -18.72 -2.40
C LYS A 357 17.85 -18.36 -2.04
N LEU A 358 16.91 -18.56 -2.98
CA LEU A 358 15.49 -18.28 -2.75
C LEU A 358 14.91 -19.15 -1.62
N LYS A 359 15.22 -20.45 -1.61
CA LYS A 359 14.78 -21.37 -0.55
C LYS A 359 15.31 -20.96 0.83
N LYS A 360 16.54 -20.44 0.91
CA LYS A 360 17.08 -19.90 2.16
C LYS A 360 16.28 -18.69 2.65
N GLN A 361 15.97 -17.75 1.75
CA GLN A 361 15.10 -16.60 2.07
C GLN A 361 13.70 -17.05 2.52
N HIS A 362 13.13 -18.05 1.84
CA HIS A 362 11.83 -18.63 2.22
C HIS A 362 11.83 -19.25 3.62
N LEU A 363 12.95 -19.87 4.01
CA LEU A 363 13.11 -20.43 5.35
C LEU A 363 13.21 -19.33 6.41
N GLU A 364 13.90 -18.23 6.10
CA GLU A 364 13.98 -17.05 6.96
C GLU A 364 12.59 -16.43 7.17
N GLU A 365 11.80 -16.23 6.11
CA GLU A 365 10.41 -15.75 6.20
C GLU A 365 9.54 -16.65 7.10
N LYS A 366 9.64 -17.99 6.94
CA LYS A 366 8.95 -18.98 7.79
C LYS A 366 9.36 -18.86 9.25
N SER A 367 10.63 -18.61 9.53
CA SER A 367 11.11 -18.41 10.89
C SER A 367 10.55 -17.14 11.51
N GLN A 368 10.53 -16.03 10.76
CA GLN A 368 10.01 -14.75 11.25
C GLN A 368 8.51 -14.80 11.53
N ILE A 369 7.71 -15.38 10.63
CA ILE A 369 6.27 -15.51 10.84
C ILE A 369 5.96 -16.40 12.06
N LYS A 370 6.69 -17.51 12.24
CA LYS A 370 6.53 -18.38 13.41
C LYS A 370 6.85 -17.66 14.72
N LYS A 371 7.94 -16.87 14.75
CA LYS A 371 8.31 -16.05 15.91
C LYS A 371 7.21 -15.04 16.24
N ARG A 372 6.65 -14.38 15.23
CA ARG A 372 5.54 -13.44 15.41
C ARG A 372 4.29 -14.14 15.95
N HIS A 373 3.87 -15.24 15.33
CA HIS A 373 2.68 -15.98 15.73
C HIS A 373 2.74 -16.40 17.19
N ARG A 374 3.90 -16.93 17.62
CA ARG A 374 4.14 -17.27 19.03
C ARG A 374 3.99 -16.07 19.96
N LYS A 375 4.56 -14.90 19.61
CA LYS A 375 4.42 -13.67 20.41
C LYS A 375 2.95 -13.22 20.52
N GLU A 376 2.20 -13.29 19.43
CA GLU A 376 0.77 -12.92 19.41
C GLU A 376 -0.07 -13.88 20.28
N GLU A 377 0.18 -15.18 20.19
CA GLU A 377 -0.46 -16.17 21.06
C GLU A 377 -0.13 -15.97 22.54
N GLU A 378 1.14 -15.71 22.87
CA GLU A 378 1.58 -15.41 24.24
C GLU A 378 0.92 -14.15 24.79
N GLN A 379 0.74 -13.12 23.94
CA GLN A 379 -0.03 -11.93 24.31
C GLN A 379 -1.48 -12.27 24.62
N VAL A 380 -2.17 -13.05 23.77
CA VAL A 380 -3.56 -13.48 24.02
C VAL A 380 -3.66 -14.26 25.34
N LYS A 381 -2.72 -15.18 25.60
CA LYS A 381 -2.66 -15.94 26.87
C LYS A 381 -2.44 -15.05 28.09
N LYS A 382 -1.49 -14.12 28.04
CA LYS A 382 -1.21 -13.16 29.14
C LYS A 382 -2.44 -12.31 29.47
N LYS A 383 -3.16 -11.85 28.44
CA LYS A 383 -4.42 -11.09 28.61
C LYS A 383 -5.48 -11.91 29.34
N LYS A 384 -5.64 -13.18 28.99
CA LYS A 384 -6.57 -14.12 29.64
C LYS A 384 -6.23 -14.34 31.11
N ILE A 385 -4.94 -14.48 31.45
CA ILE A 385 -4.49 -14.66 32.83
C ILE A 385 -4.75 -13.41 33.67
N LYS A 386 -4.46 -12.21 33.15
CA LYS A 386 -4.70 -10.96 33.88
C LYS A 386 -6.19 -10.79 34.24
N LYS A 387 -7.11 -11.11 33.31
CA LYS A 387 -8.55 -11.09 33.58
C LYS A 387 -8.96 -12.02 34.74
N LYS A 388 -8.38 -13.23 34.83
CA LYS A 388 -8.68 -14.16 35.93
C LYS A 388 -8.23 -13.67 37.31
N LYS A 389 -7.34 -12.66 37.37
CA LYS A 389 -6.87 -12.07 38.63
C LYS A 389 -7.62 -10.80 39.02
N ASP A 390 -8.25 -10.14 38.04
CA ASP A 390 -9.00 -8.89 38.23
C ASP A 390 -10.51 -9.14 38.46
N ASN A 391 -10.98 -10.38 38.23
CA ASN A 391 -12.29 -10.93 38.62
C ASN A 391 -12.11 -11.85 39.83
#